data_AF-A0A247ZN72-F1
#
_entry.id   AF-A0A247ZN72-F1
#
_cell.length_a   1.000
_cell.length_b   1.000
_cell.length_c   1.000
_cell.angle_alpha   90.00
_cell.angle_beta   90.00
_cell.angle_gamma   90.00
#
_symmetry.space_group_name_H-M   'P 1'
#
loop_
_entity.id
_entity.type
_entity.pdbx_description
1 polymer ?
#
loop_
_entity_poly.entity_id
_entity_poly.type
_entity_poly.pdbx_seq_one_letter_code
_entity_poly.pdbx_strand_id
1 'polypeptide(L)'
;MSDPRTGLSYHKLFCSIADALKVNICTITEKRSGRLYYAIKATSRKSKDILRSYFDSYPLLTSKFLDYKSWCNVDNLLKKKNLPKYLQQIQFLKQGMNNSRRSFTWNHLRHI
;
A
#
# COMPACT_ATOMS: atom_id res chain seq x y z
N MET A 1 -17.30 13.18 2.97
CA MET A 1 -17.03 11.93 3.70
C MET A 1 -16.72 12.29 5.13
N SER A 2 -17.64 11.94 6.00
CA SER A 2 -17.57 12.35 7.40
C SER A 2 -17.79 11.15 8.29
N ASP A 3 -17.30 11.25 9.50
CA ASP A 3 -17.59 10.27 10.53
C ASP A 3 -19.12 10.24 10.79
N PRO A 4 -19.77 9.06 10.73
CA PRO A 4 -21.22 8.97 10.84
C PRO A 4 -21.75 9.26 12.25
N ARG A 5 -20.89 9.31 13.27
CA ARG A 5 -21.29 9.57 14.67
C ARG A 5 -21.11 11.05 15.03
N THR A 6 -19.99 11.64 14.64
CA THR A 6 -19.58 13.00 15.03
C THR A 6 -19.82 14.03 13.93
N GLY A 7 -20.06 13.60 12.69
CA GLY A 7 -20.21 14.49 11.53
C GLY A 7 -18.90 15.14 11.06
N LEU A 8 -17.78 14.90 11.75
CA LEU A 8 -16.49 15.50 11.42
C LEU A 8 -15.98 14.97 10.07
N SER A 9 -15.50 15.88 9.22
CA SER A 9 -14.93 15.52 7.93
C SER A 9 -13.57 14.85 8.08
N TYR A 10 -13.37 13.75 7.36
CA TYR A 10 -12.07 13.08 7.26
C TYR A 10 -11.04 13.84 6.41
N HIS A 11 -11.44 14.95 5.77
CA HIS A 11 -10.60 15.66 4.80
C HIS A 11 -9.24 16.07 5.38
N LYS A 12 -9.22 16.71 6.56
CA LYS A 12 -7.96 17.16 7.19
C LYS A 12 -7.01 15.99 7.47
N LEU A 13 -7.54 14.87 7.98
CA LEU A 13 -6.76 13.65 8.22
C LEU A 13 -6.13 13.11 6.93
N PHE A 14 -6.91 13.00 5.86
CA PHE A 14 -6.40 12.54 4.57
C PHE A 14 -5.39 13.51 3.97
N CYS A 15 -5.56 14.82 4.11
CA CYS A 15 -4.56 15.81 3.73
C CYS A 15 -3.24 15.57 4.47
N SER A 16 -3.27 15.39 5.80
CA SER A 16 -2.05 15.13 6.59
C SER A 16 -1.31 13.87 6.14
N ILE A 17 -2.03 12.79 5.81
CA ILE A 17 -1.40 11.56 5.28
C ILE A 17 -0.84 11.81 3.87
N ALA A 18 -1.55 12.55 3.02
CA ALA A 18 -1.11 12.87 1.67
C ALA A 18 0.17 13.74 1.68
N ASP A 19 0.22 14.73 2.58
CA ASP A 19 1.38 15.61 2.80
C ASP A 19 2.60 14.85 3.32
N ALA A 20 2.38 13.89 4.23
CA ALA A 20 3.43 13.01 4.73
C ALA A 20 4.04 12.15 3.61
N LEU A 21 3.20 11.66 2.68
CA LEU A 21 3.64 10.85 1.54
C LEU A 21 4.06 11.68 0.31
N LYS A 22 3.97 13.01 0.38
CA LYS A 22 4.26 13.96 -0.72
C LYS A 22 3.45 13.64 -1.98
N VAL A 23 2.15 13.42 -1.80
CA VAL A 23 1.18 13.16 -2.88
C VAL A 23 -0.07 14.02 -2.68
N ASN A 24 -0.93 14.08 -3.70
CA ASN A 24 -2.22 14.73 -3.59
C ASN A 24 -3.31 13.74 -3.17
N ILE A 25 -4.31 14.23 -2.44
CA ILE A 25 -5.55 13.49 -2.21
C ILE A 25 -6.33 13.37 -3.53
N CYS A 26 -6.98 12.24 -3.75
CA CYS A 26 -7.90 12.03 -4.86
C CYS A 26 -9.29 11.71 -4.30
N THR A 27 -10.33 12.07 -5.05
CA THR A 27 -11.69 11.55 -4.83
C THR A 27 -11.99 10.49 -5.88
N ILE A 28 -12.44 9.32 -5.45
CA ILE A 28 -12.79 8.19 -6.30
C ILE A 28 -14.28 7.87 -6.12
N THR A 29 -14.97 7.62 -7.21
CA THR A 29 -16.34 7.09 -7.22
C THR A 29 -16.30 5.57 -7.34
N GLU A 30 -16.91 4.86 -6.39
CA GLU A 30 -17.11 3.42 -6.48
C GLU A 30 -18.12 3.11 -7.58
N LYS A 31 -17.69 2.35 -8.60
CA LYS A 31 -18.52 2.05 -9.79
C LYS A 31 -19.86 1.40 -9.45
N ARG A 32 -19.90 0.54 -8.43
CA ARG A 32 -21.10 -0.24 -8.08
C ARG A 32 -22.14 0.57 -7.30
N SER A 33 -21.69 1.44 -6.39
CA SER A 33 -22.58 2.13 -5.45
C SER A 33 -22.74 3.62 -5.74
N GLY A 34 -21.89 4.20 -6.59
CA GLY A 34 -21.79 5.64 -6.79
C GLY A 34 -21.16 6.41 -5.62
N ARG A 35 -20.74 5.73 -4.54
CA ARG A 35 -20.19 6.38 -3.35
C ARG A 35 -18.82 7.00 -3.62
N LEU A 36 -18.60 8.17 -3.02
CA LEU A 36 -17.34 8.90 -3.12
C LEU A 36 -16.42 8.58 -1.94
N TYR A 37 -15.15 8.32 -2.25
CA TYR A 37 -14.09 8.04 -1.26
C TYR A 37 -12.83 8.85 -1.54
N TYR A 38 -12.20 9.35 -0.49
CA TYR A 38 -10.87 9.91 -0.49
C TYR A 38 -9.88 8.76 -0.65
N ALA A 39 -8.89 8.97 -1.50
CA ALA A 39 -7.85 8.00 -1.78
C ALA A 39 -6.50 8.69 -1.86
N ILE A 40 -5.49 8.00 -1.33
CA ILE A 40 -4.10 8.43 -1.36
C ILE A 40 -3.34 7.37 -2.15
N LYS A 41 -2.64 7.79 -3.21
CA LYS A 41 -1.97 6.88 -4.14
C LYS A 41 -0.48 7.20 -4.21
N ALA A 42 0.35 6.35 -3.62
CA ALA A 42 1.80 6.41 -3.73
C ALA A 42 2.28 5.69 -5.00
N THR A 43 2.21 6.36 -6.15
CA THR A 43 2.59 5.79 -7.47
C THR A 43 3.99 6.20 -7.92
N SER A 44 4.47 7.38 -7.52
CA SER A 44 5.80 7.88 -7.87
C SER A 44 6.90 7.13 -7.11
N ARG A 45 8.12 7.12 -7.65
CA ARG A 45 9.27 6.52 -6.96
C ARG A 45 9.50 7.14 -5.58
N LYS A 46 9.46 8.47 -5.50
CA LYS A 46 9.61 9.23 -4.25
C LYS A 46 8.57 8.83 -3.20
N SER A 47 7.28 8.81 -3.55
CA SER A 47 6.22 8.48 -2.59
C SER A 47 6.28 7.02 -2.13
N LYS A 48 6.64 6.09 -3.04
CA LYS A 48 6.89 4.69 -2.68
C LYS A 48 8.07 4.53 -1.74
N ASP A 49 9.18 5.25 -1.98
CA ASP A 49 10.37 5.19 -1.13
C ASP A 49 10.07 5.74 0.29
N ILE A 50 9.30 6.84 0.39
CA ILE A 50 8.81 7.36 1.69
C ILE A 50 7.92 6.34 2.40
N LEU A 51 6.95 5.76 1.69
CA LEU A 51 6.02 4.77 2.25
C LEU A 51 6.76 3.54 2.78
N ARG A 52 7.78 3.06 2.05
CA ARG A 52 8.63 1.94 2.48
C ARG A 52 9.42 2.28 3.73
N SER A 53 10.06 3.45 3.76
CA SER A 53 10.80 3.90 4.94
C SER A 53 9.91 3.92 6.19
N TYR A 54 8.65 4.35 6.06
CA TYR A 54 7.69 4.33 7.15
C TYR A 54 7.35 2.90 7.58
N PHE A 55 6.93 2.01 6.66
CA PHE A 55 6.54 0.64 7.02
C PHE A 55 7.71 -0.29 7.39
N ASP A 56 8.94 0.06 7.04
CA ASP A 56 10.13 -0.64 7.53
C ASP A 56 10.46 -0.22 8.98
N SER A 57 10.15 1.03 9.37
CA SER A 57 10.33 1.53 10.74
C SER A 57 9.14 1.18 11.66
N TYR A 58 7.94 1.13 11.09
CA TYR A 58 6.67 0.84 11.77
C TYR A 58 5.96 -0.30 11.05
N PRO A 59 6.35 -1.57 11.32
CA PRO A 59 5.83 -2.72 10.61
C PRO A 59 4.31 -2.85 10.73
N LEU A 60 3.67 -3.22 9.62
CA LEU A 60 2.27 -3.63 9.64
C LEU A 60 2.13 -4.89 10.52
N LEU A 61 1.05 -4.98 11.30
CA LEU A 61 0.88 -6.05 12.29
C LEU A 61 0.05 -7.24 11.78
N THR A 62 -0.58 -7.09 10.62
CA THR A 62 -1.49 -8.10 10.06
C THR A 62 -0.84 -8.81 8.87
N SER A 63 -1.58 -9.70 8.20
CA SER A 63 -1.14 -10.34 6.96
C SER A 63 -0.77 -9.32 5.86
N LYS A 64 -1.18 -8.05 5.99
CA LYS A 64 -0.71 -6.94 5.15
C LYS A 64 0.80 -6.73 5.21
N PHE A 65 1.49 -7.10 6.29
CA PHE A 65 2.95 -7.13 6.33
C PHE A 65 3.54 -8.03 5.24
N LEU A 66 2.97 -9.23 5.07
CA LEU A 66 3.45 -10.19 4.09
C LEU A 66 3.22 -9.65 2.67
N ASP A 67 2.07 -9.02 2.42
CA ASP A 67 1.78 -8.35 1.15
C ASP A 67 2.72 -7.17 0.89
N TYR A 68 3.03 -6.38 1.92
CA TYR A 68 3.99 -5.29 1.85
C TYR A 68 5.39 -5.80 1.48
N LYS A 69 5.89 -6.87 2.10
CA LYS A 69 7.20 -7.44 1.77
C LYS A 69 7.23 -8.05 0.36
N SER A 70 6.18 -8.75 -0.06
CA SER A 70 6.05 -9.23 -1.45
C SER A 70 6.01 -8.06 -2.45
N TRP A 71 5.29 -6.98 -2.13
CA TRP A 71 5.25 -5.77 -2.95
C TRP A 71 6.62 -5.08 -3.03
N CYS A 72 7.36 -4.99 -1.93
CA CYS A 72 8.73 -4.47 -1.91
C CYS A 72 9.67 -5.26 -2.82
N ASN A 73 9.54 -6.60 -2.84
CA ASN A 73 10.30 -7.46 -3.73
C ASN A 73 9.99 -7.15 -5.20
N VAL A 74 8.71 -7.02 -5.56
CA VAL A 74 8.30 -6.62 -6.91
C VAL A 74 8.86 -5.23 -7.26
N ASP A 75 8.73 -4.24 -6.37
CA ASP A 75 9.25 -2.89 -6.59
C ASP A 75 10.78 -2.87 -6.80
N ASN A 76 11.53 -3.70 -6.06
CA ASN A 76 12.97 -3.87 -6.25
C ASN A 76 13.32 -4.46 -7.63
N LEU A 77 12.54 -5.44 -8.12
CA LEU A 77 12.74 -6.06 -9.43
C LEU A 77 12.41 -5.07 -10.56
N LEU A 78 11.32 -4.30 -10.43
CA LEU A 78 10.94 -3.25 -11.39
C LEU A 78 12.00 -2.15 -11.51
N LYS A 79 12.84 -1.95 -10.49
CA LYS A 79 13.96 -1.00 -10.50
C LYS A 79 15.21 -1.53 -11.23
N LYS A 80 15.25 -2.81 -11.63
CA LYS A 80 16.40 -3.41 -12.34
C LYS A 80 16.38 -3.06 -13.83
N LYS A 81 17.56 -2.88 -14.44
CA LYS A 81 17.70 -2.55 -15.88
C LYS A 81 17.24 -3.66 -16.84
N ASN A 82 17.17 -4.91 -16.39
CA ASN A 82 16.80 -6.06 -17.22
C ASN A 82 15.45 -6.66 -16.78
N LEU A 83 14.38 -5.88 -16.89
CA LEU A 83 13.03 -6.27 -16.47
C LEU A 83 12.52 -7.58 -17.12
N PRO A 84 12.74 -7.86 -18.43
CA PRO A 84 12.27 -9.09 -19.06
C PRO A 84 12.71 -10.37 -18.33
N LYS A 85 13.94 -10.39 -17.80
CA LYS A 85 14.47 -11.52 -17.02
C LYS A 85 13.67 -11.81 -15.74
N TYR A 86 12.97 -10.81 -15.18
CA TYR A 86 12.28 -10.92 -13.90
C TYR A 86 10.77 -11.05 -14.02
N LEU A 87 10.19 -11.06 -15.23
CA LEU A 87 8.73 -11.07 -15.41
C LEU A 87 8.07 -12.30 -14.78
N GLN A 88 8.63 -13.49 -14.98
CA GLN A 88 8.11 -14.72 -14.37
C GLN A 88 8.15 -14.65 -12.84
N GLN A 89 9.23 -14.12 -12.27
CA GLN A 89 9.35 -13.93 -10.82
C GLN A 89 8.36 -12.90 -10.27
N ILE A 90 8.15 -11.78 -10.98
CA ILE A 90 7.16 -10.77 -10.62
C ILE A 90 5.74 -11.37 -10.66
N GLN A 91 5.43 -12.15 -11.69
CA GLN A 91 4.14 -12.81 -11.83
C GLN A 91 3.89 -13.81 -10.69
N PHE A 92 4.90 -14.62 -10.35
CA PHE A 92 4.83 -15.55 -9.23
C PHE A 92 4.58 -14.81 -7.90
N LEU A 93 5.34 -13.75 -7.62
CA LEU A 93 5.13 -12.93 -6.42
C LEU A 93 3.72 -12.33 -6.38
N LYS A 94 3.23 -11.82 -7.51
CA LYS A 94 1.91 -11.20 -7.62
C LYS A 94 0.77 -12.19 -7.38
N GLN A 95 0.93 -13.45 -7.77
CA GLN A 95 -0.03 -14.53 -7.53
C GLN A 95 -0.09 -14.94 -6.06
N GLY A 96 0.95 -14.68 -5.28
CA GLY A 96 0.99 -15.00 -3.84
C GLY A 96 0.51 -13.89 -2.90
N MET A 97 -0.05 -12.78 -3.41
CA MET A 97 -0.38 -11.59 -2.63
C MET A 97 -1.89 -11.33 -2.49
N ASN A 98 -2.26 -10.56 -1.48
CA ASN A 98 -3.62 -10.11 -1.20
C ASN A 98 -4.60 -11.29 -1.14
N ASN A 99 -5.71 -11.22 -1.87
CA ASN A 99 -6.76 -12.26 -1.85
C ASN A 99 -6.29 -13.63 -2.37
N SER A 100 -5.16 -13.71 -3.07
CA SER A 100 -4.61 -14.97 -3.58
C SER A 100 -3.67 -15.66 -2.59
N ARG A 101 -3.30 -15.01 -1.47
CA ARG A 101 -2.38 -15.56 -0.47
C ARG A 101 -3.02 -16.73 0.28
N ARG A 102 -2.33 -17.87 0.29
CA ARG A 102 -2.76 -19.08 1.02
C ARG A 102 -1.87 -19.45 2.21
N SER A 103 -0.66 -18.90 2.28
CA SER A 103 0.29 -19.15 3.37
C SER A 103 0.50 -17.88 4.19
N PHE A 104 0.37 -18.03 5.51
CA PHE A 104 0.49 -16.95 6.49
C PHE A 104 1.55 -17.32 7.53
N THR A 105 2.41 -16.34 7.84
CA THR A 105 3.38 -16.46 8.92
C THR A 105 3.36 -15.17 9.74
N TRP A 106 3.63 -15.30 11.04
CA TRP A 106 3.56 -14.21 12.00
C TRP A 106 4.92 -13.95 12.67
N ASN A 107 6.01 -14.39 12.03
CA ASN A 107 7.35 -14.28 12.59
C ASN A 107 7.76 -12.83 12.87
N HIS A 108 7.25 -11.88 12.08
CA HIS A 108 7.49 -10.44 12.27
C HIS A 108 6.95 -9.91 13.61
N LEU A 109 5.96 -10.57 14.22
CA LEU A 109 5.41 -10.16 15.51
C LEU A 109 6.27 -10.60 16.71
N ARG A 110 7.26 -11.48 16.50
CA ARG A 110 8.14 -11.96 17.59
C ARG A 110 9.22 -10.94 17.99
N HIS A 111 9.34 -9.86 17.23
CA HIS A 111 10.44 -8.89 17.33
C HIS A 111 9.91 -7.44 17.33
N ILE A 112 8.62 -7.26 17.64
CA ILE A 112 7.96 -5.95 17.79
C ILE A 112 7.81 -5.65 19.28
#